data_AF-A0A7X6CVE1-F1
#
_entry.id   AF-A0A7X6CVE1-F1
#
_cell.length_a   1.000
_cell.length_b   1.000
_cell.length_c   1.000
_cell.angle_alpha   90.00
_cell.angle_beta   90.00
_cell.angle_gamma   90.00
#
_symmetry.space_group_name_H-M   'P 1'
#
loop_
_entity.id
_entity.type
_entity.pdbx_description
1 polymer ?
#
loop_
_entity_poly.entity_id
_entity_poly.type
_entity_poly.pdbx_seq_one_letter_code
_entity_poly.pdbx_strand_id
1 'polypeptide(L)'
;MSYGFFAMISRMRLINRWSLMQNTWPENVQEHSLQVAVLAHALALLRQRDFPQLEPQPDPEHVMACALFHDAGEIITGDMPTPIKYYTPQLREAYQAAETAAVDRLLALLPETL
;
A
#
# COMPACT_ATOMS: atom_id res chain seq x y z
N MET A 1 19.12 18.29 4.78
CA MET A 1 18.32 17.06 4.88
C MET A 1 17.51 16.91 3.62
N SER A 2 17.66 15.80 2.91
CA SER A 2 16.77 15.47 1.78
C SER A 2 15.47 14.92 2.37
N TYR A 3 14.38 15.68 2.28
CA TYR A 3 13.04 15.26 2.74
C TYR A 3 12.22 14.61 1.62
N GLY A 4 12.89 14.06 0.59
CA GLY A 4 12.26 13.57 -0.63
C GLY A 4 11.22 12.48 -0.37
N PHE A 5 11.57 11.49 0.46
CA PHE A 5 10.66 10.39 0.79
C PHE A 5 9.37 10.88 1.46
N PHE A 6 9.48 11.63 2.56
CA PHE A 6 8.32 12.13 3.30
C PHE A 6 7.45 13.08 2.46
N ALA A 7 8.06 13.90 1.60
CA ALA A 7 7.34 14.71 0.64
C ALA A 7 6.53 13.84 -0.33
N MET A 8 7.10 12.74 -0.84
CA MET A 8 6.38 11.79 -1.69
C MET A 8 5.25 11.10 -0.94
N ILE A 9 5.49 10.56 0.25
CA ILE A 9 4.44 9.91 1.08
C ILE A 9 3.25 10.85 1.32
N SER A 10 3.48 12.14 1.56
CA SER A 10 2.39 13.12 1.74
C SER A 10 1.48 13.29 0.51
N ARG A 11 1.88 12.79 -0.66
CA ARG A 11 1.10 12.82 -1.91
C ARG A 11 0.13 11.66 -2.03
N MET A 12 0.15 10.64 -1.15
CA MET A 12 -0.85 9.57 -1.16
C MET A 12 -2.28 10.12 -1.08
N ARG A 13 -2.50 11.23 -0.36
CA ARG A 13 -3.80 11.93 -0.31
C ARG A 13 -4.30 12.47 -1.66
N LEU A 14 -3.42 12.59 -2.66
CA LEU A 14 -3.74 13.14 -3.97
C LEU A 14 -4.18 12.05 -4.96
N ILE A 15 -3.97 10.78 -4.61
CA ILE A 15 -4.33 9.64 -5.46
C ILE A 15 -5.70 9.15 -5.03
N ASN A 16 -6.72 9.43 -5.84
CA ASN A 16 -8.09 8.99 -5.60
C ASN A 16 -8.29 7.56 -6.09
N ARG A 17 -9.07 6.80 -5.33
CA ARG A 17 -9.50 5.44 -5.68
C ARG A 17 -10.86 5.46 -6.36
N TRP A 18 -11.23 4.34 -6.97
CA TRP A 18 -12.55 4.15 -7.59
C TRP A 18 -12.85 5.14 -8.73
N SER A 19 -11.82 5.54 -9.48
CA SER A 19 -11.88 6.58 -10.51
C SER A 19 -12.85 6.29 -11.68
N LEU A 20 -13.24 5.03 -11.88
CA LEU A 20 -14.18 4.59 -12.90
C LEU A 20 -15.64 4.49 -12.42
N MET A 21 -15.92 4.92 -11.18
CA MET A 21 -17.26 4.84 -10.56
C MET A 21 -17.69 6.19 -9.99
N GLN A 22 -19.00 6.39 -9.85
CA GLN A 22 -19.53 7.50 -9.06
C GLN A 22 -19.38 7.16 -7.57
N ASN A 23 -18.81 8.09 -6.81
CA ASN A 23 -18.57 7.93 -5.39
C ASN A 23 -19.42 8.92 -4.59
N THR A 24 -20.19 8.42 -3.62
CA THR A 24 -20.91 9.28 -2.66
C THR A 24 -19.92 10.01 -1.74
N TRP A 25 -18.84 9.32 -1.36
CA TRP A 25 -17.69 9.88 -0.66
C TRP A 25 -16.42 9.46 -1.38
N PRO A 26 -15.60 10.40 -1.89
CA PRO A 26 -14.30 10.08 -2.45
C PRO A 26 -13.39 9.44 -1.39
N GLU A 27 -12.62 8.42 -1.78
CA GLU A 27 -11.56 7.80 -0.99
C GLU A 27 -10.22 8.05 -1.68
N ASN A 28 -9.19 8.45 -0.93
CA ASN A 28 -7.82 8.48 -1.43
C ASN A 28 -6.94 7.38 -0.82
N VAL A 29 -5.79 7.13 -1.44
CA VAL A 29 -4.86 6.08 -1.01
C VAL A 29 -4.40 6.26 0.44
N GLN A 30 -4.22 7.48 0.93
CA GLN A 30 -3.82 7.71 2.33
C GLN A 30 -4.90 7.25 3.32
N GLU A 31 -6.17 7.58 3.05
CA GLU A 31 -7.30 7.14 3.87
C GLU A 31 -7.44 5.61 3.84
N HIS A 32 -7.33 5.05 2.65
CA HIS A 32 -7.37 3.60 2.43
C HIS A 32 -6.28 2.88 3.23
N SER A 33 -5.02 3.28 3.06
CA SER A 33 -3.88 2.64 3.73
C SER A 33 -3.99 2.71 5.26
N LEU A 34 -4.51 3.81 5.81
CA LEU A 34 -4.78 3.90 7.26
C LEU A 34 -5.83 2.88 7.71
N GLN A 35 -6.95 2.76 6.99
CA GLN A 35 -7.99 1.78 7.32
C GLN A 35 -7.47 0.35 7.22
N VAL A 36 -6.72 0.03 6.17
CA VAL A 36 -6.09 -1.29 5.98
C VAL A 36 -5.11 -1.59 7.12
N ALA A 37 -4.30 -0.63 7.55
CA ALA A 37 -3.38 -0.81 8.67
C ALA A 37 -4.10 -1.15 9.98
N VAL A 38 -5.18 -0.44 10.30
CA VAL A 38 -6.00 -0.70 11.49
C VAL A 38 -6.62 -2.10 11.44
N LEU A 39 -7.18 -2.49 10.30
CA LEU A 39 -7.79 -3.80 10.11
C LEU A 39 -6.75 -4.92 10.16
N ALA A 40 -5.61 -4.76 9.49
CA ALA A 40 -4.54 -5.74 9.43
C ALA A 40 -3.94 -6.01 10.82
N HIS A 41 -3.71 -4.94 11.61
CA HIS A 41 -3.28 -5.06 13.00
C HIS A 41 -4.30 -5.84 13.85
N ALA A 42 -5.59 -5.50 13.75
CA ALA A 42 -6.64 -6.21 14.48
C ALA A 42 -6.73 -7.69 14.09
N LEU A 43 -6.61 -7.99 12.79
CA LEU A 43 -6.59 -9.37 12.29
C LEU A 43 -5.37 -10.15 12.77
N ALA A 44 -4.20 -9.52 12.86
CA ALA A 44 -3.00 -10.15 13.41
C ALA A 44 -3.17 -10.50 14.90
N LEU A 45 -3.76 -9.59 15.70
CA LEU A 45 -4.08 -9.87 17.11
C LEU A 45 -5.09 -11.01 17.27
N LEU A 46 -6.15 -11.03 16.46
CA LEU A 46 -7.13 -12.12 16.45
C LEU A 46 -6.48 -13.44 16.06
N ARG A 47 -5.57 -13.42 15.08
CA ARG A 47 -4.83 -14.60 14.62
C ARG A 47 -3.95 -15.20 15.72
N GLN A 48 -3.30 -14.38 16.54
CA GLN A 48 -2.54 -14.83 17.70
C GLN A 48 -3.44 -15.38 18.82
N ARG A 49 -4.53 -14.65 19.14
CA ARG A 49 -5.42 -14.99 20.26
C ARG A 49 -6.25 -16.24 20.00
N ASP A 50 -6.86 -16.34 18.82
CA ASP A 50 -7.87 -17.36 18.51
C ASP A 50 -7.26 -18.60 17.84
N PHE A 51 -6.05 -18.48 17.27
CA PHE A 51 -5.35 -19.57 16.60
C PHE A 51 -3.88 -19.71 17.05
N PRO A 52 -3.61 -19.87 18.35
CA PRO A 52 -2.24 -19.96 18.89
C PRO A 52 -1.46 -21.16 18.36
N GLN A 53 -2.12 -22.20 17.85
CA GLN A 53 -1.51 -23.43 17.33
C GLN A 53 -0.96 -23.32 15.91
N LEU A 54 -1.30 -22.27 15.16
CA LEU A 54 -0.90 -22.14 13.76
C LEU A 54 0.36 -21.28 13.66
N GLU A 55 1.42 -21.85 13.08
CA GLU A 55 2.71 -21.18 12.90
C GLU A 55 3.00 -20.84 11.41
N PRO A 56 3.74 -19.75 11.13
CA PRO A 56 4.25 -18.76 12.08
C PRO A 56 3.15 -17.83 12.61
N GLN A 57 3.33 -17.32 13.84
CA GLN A 57 2.51 -16.22 14.36
C GLN A 57 2.88 -14.89 13.70
N PRO A 58 1.91 -14.04 13.32
CA PRO A 58 2.20 -12.73 12.78
C PRO A 58 2.69 -11.78 13.89
N ASP A 59 3.56 -10.84 13.54
CA ASP A 59 3.87 -9.66 14.35
C ASP A 59 2.86 -8.54 13.98
N PRO A 60 1.93 -8.16 14.88
CA PRO A 60 0.88 -7.19 14.57
C PRO A 60 1.42 -5.83 14.14
N GLU A 61 2.48 -5.35 14.78
CA GLU A 61 3.11 -4.07 14.50
C GLU A 61 3.81 -4.08 13.14
N HIS A 62 4.50 -5.17 12.81
CA HIS A 62 5.09 -5.35 11.48
C HIS A 62 4.02 -5.41 10.38
N VAL A 63 2.94 -6.18 10.60
CA VAL A 63 1.81 -6.26 9.68
C VAL A 63 1.15 -4.90 9.48
N MET A 64 0.96 -4.13 10.55
CA MET A 64 0.44 -2.77 10.49
C MET A 64 1.34 -1.84 9.67
N ALA A 65 2.66 -1.91 9.86
CA ALA A 65 3.61 -1.12 9.09
C ALA A 65 3.60 -1.48 7.60
N CYS A 66 3.60 -2.77 7.27
CA CYS A 66 3.46 -3.24 5.88
C CYS A 66 2.17 -2.73 5.24
N ALA A 67 1.04 -2.83 5.95
CA ALA A 67 -0.25 -2.35 5.50
C ALA A 67 -0.28 -0.82 5.31
N LEU A 68 0.41 -0.06 6.16
CA LEU A 68 0.47 1.40 6.04
C LEU A 68 1.14 1.87 4.73
N PHE A 69 2.12 1.11 4.24
CA PHE A 69 2.91 1.48 3.05
C PHE A 69 2.58 0.64 1.81
N HIS A 70 1.64 -0.30 1.88
CA HIS A 70 1.43 -1.29 0.80
C HIS A 70 1.12 -0.66 -0.56
N ASP A 71 0.38 0.46 -0.57
CA ASP A 71 0.01 1.21 -1.78
C ASP A 71 0.86 2.48 -1.98
N ALA A 72 1.98 2.65 -1.26
CA ALA A 72 2.81 3.85 -1.39
C ALA A 72 3.35 4.04 -2.82
N GLY A 73 3.61 2.94 -3.54
CA GLY A 73 4.03 2.96 -4.95
C GLY A 73 3.03 3.67 -5.88
N GLU A 74 1.75 3.70 -5.51
CA GLU A 74 0.68 4.32 -6.30
C GLU A 74 0.80 5.84 -6.42
N ILE A 75 1.65 6.47 -5.60
CA ILE A 75 2.02 7.89 -5.79
C ILE A 75 2.62 8.12 -7.20
N ILE A 76 3.28 7.10 -7.76
CA ILE A 76 3.96 7.17 -9.06
C ILE A 76 3.09 6.53 -10.15
N THR A 77 2.49 5.37 -9.89
CA THR A 77 1.70 4.63 -10.90
C THR A 77 0.26 5.14 -11.05
N GLY A 78 -0.28 5.81 -10.02
CA GLY A 78 -1.70 6.02 -9.83
C GLY A 78 -2.41 4.75 -9.31
N ASP A 79 -3.61 4.94 -8.75
CA ASP A 79 -4.53 3.85 -8.39
C ASP A 79 -5.05 3.21 -9.69
N MET A 80 -4.71 1.95 -9.89
CA MET A 80 -5.10 1.21 -11.07
C MET A 80 -6.29 0.30 -10.77
N PRO A 81 -7.44 0.50 -11.44
CA PRO A 81 -8.62 -0.32 -11.20
C PRO A 81 -8.36 -1.81 -11.44
N THR A 82 -8.84 -2.65 -10.52
CA THR A 82 -8.72 -4.11 -10.54
C THR A 82 -9.01 -4.74 -11.92
N PRO A 83 -10.07 -4.36 -12.66
CA PRO A 83 -10.34 -4.96 -13.97
C PRO A 83 -9.22 -4.77 -14.99
N ILE A 84 -8.47 -3.66 -14.91
CA ILE A 84 -7.34 -3.37 -15.81
C ILE A 84 -6.09 -4.13 -15.34
N LYS A 85 -5.82 -4.13 -14.02
CA LYS A 85 -4.65 -4.80 -13.40
C LYS A 85 -4.57 -6.29 -13.75
N TYR A 86 -5.71 -6.94 -13.99
CA TYR A 86 -5.77 -8.39 -14.25
C TYR A 86 -6.31 -8.76 -15.65
N TYR A 87 -6.42 -7.80 -16.59
CA TYR A 87 -7.04 -8.02 -17.91
C TYR A 87 -6.33 -9.09 -18.75
N THR A 88 -4.99 -9.04 -18.81
CA THR A 88 -4.16 -10.07 -19.47
C THR A 88 -2.91 -10.38 -18.64
N PRO A 89 -2.30 -11.58 -18.80
CA PRO A 89 -1.02 -11.90 -18.16
C PRO A 89 0.08 -10.88 -18.49
N GLN A 90 0.16 -10.44 -19.76
CA GLN A 90 1.17 -9.48 -20.21
C GLN A 90 1.01 -8.11 -19.54
N LEU A 91 -0.23 -7.63 -19.39
CA LEU A 91 -0.50 -6.38 -18.69
C LEU A 91 -0.19 -6.48 -17.19
N ARG A 92 -0.46 -7.64 -16.58
CA ARG A 92 -0.12 -7.90 -15.18
C ARG A 92 1.38 -7.82 -14.95
N GLU A 93 2.18 -8.47 -15.79
CA GLU A 93 3.64 -8.45 -15.70
C GLU A 93 4.19 -7.04 -15.90
N ALA A 94 3.71 -6.32 -16.92
CA ALA A 94 4.11 -4.94 -17.17
C ALA A 94 3.78 -4.03 -15.98
N TYR A 95 2.62 -4.24 -15.36
CA TYR A 95 2.19 -3.48 -14.21
C TYR A 95 3.01 -3.80 -12.94
N GLN A 96 3.31 -5.07 -12.69
CA GLN A 96 4.22 -5.48 -11.60
C GLN A 96 5.62 -4.86 -11.75
N ALA A 97 6.13 -4.79 -12.98
CA ALA A 97 7.40 -4.12 -13.26
C ALA A 97 7.32 -2.61 -12.96
N ALA A 98 6.20 -1.97 -13.29
CA ALA A 98 5.97 -0.55 -12.98
C ALA A 98 5.85 -0.30 -11.46
N GLU A 99 5.12 -1.15 -10.73
CA GLU A 99 5.03 -1.08 -9.26
C GLU A 99 6.42 -1.25 -8.62
N THR A 100 7.21 -2.22 -9.09
CA THR A 100 8.58 -2.46 -8.58
C THR A 100 9.46 -1.22 -8.77
N ALA A 101 9.48 -0.65 -9.98
CA ALA A 101 10.26 0.55 -10.27
C ALA A 101 9.79 1.77 -9.47
N ALA A 102 8.49 1.88 -9.18
CA ALA A 102 7.94 2.94 -8.33
C ALA A 102 8.43 2.79 -6.88
N VAL A 103 8.39 1.58 -6.32
CA VAL A 103 8.88 1.29 -4.97
C VAL A 103 10.38 1.57 -4.87
N ASP A 104 11.19 1.07 -5.81
CA ASP A 104 12.65 1.31 -5.84
C ASP A 104 12.97 2.81 -5.85
N ARG A 105 12.21 3.59 -6.62
CA ARG A 105 12.36 5.05 -6.66
C ARG A 105 12.00 5.71 -5.34
N LEU A 106 10.97 5.24 -4.63
CA LEU A 106 10.63 5.76 -3.30
C LEU A 106 11.72 5.43 -2.28
N LEU A 107 12.21 4.18 -2.26
CA LEU A 107 13.26 3.75 -1.35
C LEU A 107 14.57 4.52 -1.57
N ALA A 108 14.91 4.85 -2.82
CA ALA A 108 16.07 5.67 -3.15
C ALA A 108 16.00 7.12 -2.60
N LEU A 109 14.84 7.57 -2.13
CA LEU A 109 14.67 8.89 -1.50
C LEU A 109 14.81 8.85 0.02
N LEU A 110 14.95 7.68 0.63
CA LEU A 110 15.21 7.55 2.06
C LEU A 110 16.63 8.04 2.39
N PRO A 111 16.81 8.76 3.51
CA PRO A 111 18.15 9.02 4.03
C PRO A 111 18.87 7.71 4.36
N GLU A 112 20.18 7.62 4.11
CA GLU A 112 20.99 6.41 4.40
C GLU A 112 20.92 5.91 5.86
N THR A 113 20.50 6.77 6.78
CA THR A 113 20.39 6.45 8.21
C THR A 113 19.09 5.73 8.59
N LEU A 114 18.15 5.56 7.64
CA LEU A 114 16.87 4.88 7.81
C LEU A 114 16.80 3.68 6.86
#